data_AF-A0AAV2YGH6-F1
#
_entry.id   AF-A0AAV2YGH6-F1
#
_cell.length_a   1.000
_cell.length_b   1.000
_cell.length_c   1.000
_cell.angle_alpha   90.00
_cell.angle_beta   90.00
_cell.angle_gamma   90.00
#
_symmetry.space_group_name_H-M   'P 1'
#
loop_
_entity.id
_entity.type
_entity.pdbx_description
1 polymer ?
#
loop_
_entity_poly.entity_id
_entity_poly.type
_entity_poly.pdbx_seq_one_letter_code
_entity_poly.pdbx_strand_id
1 'polypeptide(L)'
;MDFDHITMYFYHNWALKKSGEVAIHTHLHPPGASARATPLCELLAPGRAQVPVTFLYGGGPDWMNADHGEAVVRRLEKWHYATFRIVLLAGHQVFMDNPVDFNQIVIEAVHEHERAAAFGDLPSSGMVCSVCLRLYIVGVFLFLGLLSMM
;
A
#
# COMPACT_ATOMS: atom_id res chain seq x y z
N MET A 1 16.44 -24.48 -4.59
CA MET A 1 15.88 -23.33 -5.33
C MET A 1 17.08 -22.54 -5.82
N ASP A 2 17.20 -22.30 -7.12
CA ASP A 2 18.36 -21.64 -7.71
C ASP A 2 18.12 -20.13 -7.75
N PHE A 3 18.90 -19.38 -6.98
CA PHE A 3 18.77 -17.93 -6.84
C PHE A 3 19.13 -17.17 -8.13
N ASP A 4 19.99 -17.73 -8.98
CA ASP A 4 20.39 -17.09 -10.23
C ASP A 4 19.22 -17.06 -11.21
N HIS A 5 18.52 -18.19 -11.34
CA HIS A 5 17.32 -18.28 -12.19
C HIS A 5 16.19 -17.38 -11.68
N ILE A 6 16.01 -17.27 -10.37
CA ILE A 6 15.01 -16.39 -9.76
C ILE A 6 15.35 -14.92 -10.02
N THR A 7 16.61 -14.54 -9.84
CA THR A 7 17.09 -13.17 -10.08
C THR A 7 16.91 -12.80 -11.55
N MET A 8 17.28 -13.70 -12.46
CA MET A 8 17.09 -13.51 -13.90
C MET A 8 15.62 -13.38 -14.26
N TYR A 9 14.75 -14.22 -13.69
CA TYR A 9 13.30 -14.12 -13.90
C TYR A 9 12.76 -12.76 -13.46
N PHE A 10 13.08 -12.30 -12.25
CA PHE A 10 12.62 -11.00 -11.75
C PHE A 10 13.14 -9.84 -12.60
N TYR A 11 14.44 -9.85 -12.93
CA TYR A 11 15.04 -8.81 -13.78
C TYR A 11 14.32 -8.70 -15.13
N HIS A 12 14.07 -9.82 -15.82
CA HIS A 12 13.41 -9.78 -17.12
C HIS A 12 11.94 -9.37 -17.04
N ASN A 13 11.23 -9.73 -15.95
CA ASN A 13 9.86 -9.27 -15.73
C ASN A 13 9.79 -7.75 -15.50
N TRP A 14 10.79 -7.15 -14.86
CA TRP A 14 10.80 -5.72 -14.53
C TRP A 14 11.46 -4.83 -15.58
N ALA A 15 12.47 -5.32 -16.31
CA ALA A 15 13.20 -4.55 -17.31
C ALA A 15 12.45 -4.45 -18.66
N LEU A 16 11.56 -5.40 -18.95
CA LEU A 16 10.80 -5.42 -20.20
C LEU A 16 9.54 -4.55 -20.13
N LYS A 17 8.95 -4.26 -21.29
CA LYS A 17 7.67 -3.55 -21.37
C LYS A 17 6.61 -4.29 -20.56
N LYS A 18 5.72 -3.54 -19.90
CA LYS A 18 4.63 -3.96 -18.99
C LYS A 18 3.59 -4.93 -19.58
N SER A 19 4.02 -6.04 -20.15
CA SER A 19 3.21 -7.05 -20.82
C SER A 19 2.19 -7.68 -19.87
N GLY A 20 2.58 -7.90 -18.61
CA GLY A 20 1.69 -8.42 -17.56
C GLY A 20 0.53 -7.48 -17.25
N GLU A 21 0.80 -6.19 -17.01
CA GLU A 21 -0.26 -5.20 -16.79
C GLU A 21 -1.18 -5.05 -18.02
N VAL A 22 -0.59 -5.07 -19.22
CA VAL A 22 -1.35 -5.03 -20.48
C VAL A 22 -2.25 -6.26 -20.59
N ALA A 23 -1.75 -7.46 -20.28
CA ALA A 23 -2.53 -8.69 -20.31
C ALA A 23 -3.69 -8.64 -19.31
N ILE A 24 -3.45 -8.17 -18.08
CA ILE A 24 -4.51 -7.96 -17.08
C ILE A 24 -5.55 -6.97 -17.62
N HIS A 25 -5.13 -5.83 -18.16
CA HIS A 25 -6.04 -4.79 -18.64
C HIS A 25 -6.79 -5.16 -19.93
N THR A 26 -6.25 -6.04 -20.77
CA THR A 26 -6.87 -6.39 -22.06
C THR A 26 -7.66 -7.70 -22.00
N HIS A 27 -7.23 -8.65 -21.18
CA HIS A 27 -7.80 -10.00 -21.13
C HIS A 27 -8.53 -10.32 -19.82
N LEU A 28 -8.22 -9.62 -18.71
CA LEU A 28 -8.92 -9.78 -17.42
C LEU A 28 -9.86 -8.61 -17.09
N HIS A 29 -9.76 -7.49 -17.81
CA HIS A 29 -10.70 -6.37 -17.73
C HIS A 29 -12.03 -6.51 -18.52
N PRO A 30 -12.25 -7.49 -19.43
CA PRO A 30 -13.58 -7.77 -19.95
C PRO A 30 -14.58 -8.07 -18.82
N PRO A 31 -15.88 -7.76 -19.00
CA PRO A 31 -16.87 -7.89 -17.94
C PRO A 31 -17.00 -9.37 -17.53
N GLY A 32 -16.50 -9.70 -16.34
CA GLY A 32 -16.58 -11.04 -15.75
C GLY A 32 -15.28 -11.57 -15.13
N ALA A 33 -14.11 -11.03 -15.48
CA ALA A 33 -12.82 -11.58 -15.04
C ALA A 33 -12.14 -10.79 -13.90
N SER A 34 -12.85 -10.57 -12.78
CA SER A 34 -12.28 -10.32 -11.43
C SER A 34 -11.14 -9.29 -11.22
N ALA A 35 -10.76 -8.47 -12.19
CA ALA A 35 -10.06 -7.22 -11.91
C ALA A 35 -11.14 -6.23 -11.45
N ARG A 36 -11.17 -5.87 -10.16
CA ARG A 36 -12.13 -4.87 -9.66
C ARG A 36 -11.98 -3.60 -10.49
N ALA A 37 -13.00 -3.26 -11.28
CA ALA A 37 -13.05 -2.05 -12.10
C ALA A 37 -13.03 -0.76 -11.25
N THR A 38 -13.28 -0.89 -9.94
CA THR A 38 -13.27 0.22 -8.99
C THR A 38 -11.82 0.58 -8.62
N PRO A 39 -11.37 1.81 -8.90
CA PRO A 39 -10.03 2.24 -8.54
C PRO A 39 -9.86 2.31 -7.01
N LEU A 40 -8.62 2.15 -6.55
CA LEU A 40 -8.31 2.11 -5.12
C LEU A 40 -8.79 3.37 -4.37
N CYS A 41 -8.73 4.54 -5.00
CA CYS A 41 -9.20 5.79 -4.42
C CYS A 41 -10.72 5.84 -4.15
N GLU A 42 -11.53 5.05 -4.87
CA GLU A 42 -12.97 4.93 -4.62
C GLU A 42 -13.29 3.88 -3.54
N LEU A 43 -12.39 2.92 -3.35
CA LEU A 43 -12.45 1.96 -2.24
C LEU A 43 -12.03 2.64 -0.93
N LEU A 44 -10.99 3.47 -0.99
CA LEU A 44 -10.49 4.29 0.10
C LEU A 44 -11.15 5.68 0.07
N ALA A 45 -12.48 5.68 0.16
CA ALA A 45 -13.29 6.89 0.26
C ALA A 45 -13.73 7.14 1.71
N PRO A 46 -14.05 8.40 2.09
CA PRO A 46 -14.67 8.72 3.38
C PRO A 46 -15.87 7.83 3.67
N GLY A 47 -15.94 7.24 4.87
CA GLY A 47 -17.01 6.32 5.28
C GLY A 47 -16.91 4.89 4.73
N ARG A 48 -15.94 4.59 3.86
CA ARG A 48 -15.66 3.21 3.37
C ARG A 48 -14.39 2.61 3.94
N ALA A 49 -13.37 3.43 4.21
CA ALA A 49 -12.17 2.97 4.89
C ALA A 49 -12.51 2.59 6.35
N GLN A 50 -12.22 1.34 6.72
CA GLN A 50 -12.51 0.80 8.07
C GLN A 50 -11.25 0.57 8.91
N VAL A 51 -10.07 0.62 8.28
CA VAL A 51 -8.79 0.30 8.89
C VAL A 51 -7.80 1.43 8.67
N PRO A 52 -6.93 1.75 9.64
CA PRO A 52 -5.91 2.79 9.48
C PRO A 52 -5.08 2.55 8.22
N VAL A 53 -4.77 3.62 7.48
CA VAL A 53 -4.06 3.52 6.20
C VAL A 53 -2.79 4.36 6.24
N THR A 54 -1.67 3.76 5.83
CA THR A 54 -0.44 4.48 5.53
C THR A 54 -0.06 4.19 4.08
N PHE A 55 0.09 5.24 3.28
CA PHE A 55 0.64 5.16 1.93
C PHE A 55 2.15 5.40 1.99
N LEU A 56 2.92 4.49 1.40
CA LEU A 56 4.37 4.59 1.29
C LEU A 56 4.74 4.65 -0.19
N TYR A 57 5.54 5.65 -0.56
CA TYR A 57 6.09 5.82 -1.91
C TYR A 57 7.61 5.97 -1.86
N GLY A 58 8.27 5.68 -2.98
CA GLY A 58 9.69 5.99 -3.16
C GLY A 58 9.92 7.47 -3.43
N GLY A 59 11.02 8.02 -2.92
CA GLY A 59 11.46 9.39 -3.19
C GLY A 59 12.35 9.55 -4.42
N GLY A 60 12.75 8.43 -5.04
CA GLY A 60 13.50 8.38 -6.29
C GLY A 60 12.60 8.28 -7.52
N PRO A 61 13.17 8.01 -8.71
CA PRO A 61 12.39 7.84 -9.94
C PRO A 61 11.40 6.68 -9.81
N ASP A 62 10.11 7.00 -9.83
CA ASP A 62 9.01 6.04 -9.84
C ASP A 62 8.16 6.29 -11.09
N TRP A 63 7.69 5.20 -11.71
CA TRP A 63 6.73 5.27 -12.81
C TRP A 63 5.33 5.63 -12.32
N MET A 64 5.08 5.50 -11.01
CA MET A 64 3.85 5.88 -10.35
C MET A 64 4.01 7.23 -9.63
N ASN A 65 3.15 8.20 -9.97
CA ASN A 65 3.18 9.50 -9.33
C ASN A 65 2.62 9.44 -7.88
N ALA A 66 3.48 9.78 -6.92
CA ALA A 66 3.15 9.82 -5.50
C ALA A 66 2.10 10.89 -5.14
N ASP A 67 1.96 11.96 -5.93
CA ASP A 67 0.96 13.03 -5.74
C ASP A 67 -0.47 12.48 -5.67
N HIS A 68 -0.76 11.41 -6.43
CA HIS A 68 -2.07 10.77 -6.42
C HIS A 68 -2.37 10.08 -5.09
N GLY A 69 -1.37 9.42 -4.50
CA GLY A 69 -1.48 8.81 -3.17
C GLY A 69 -1.64 9.88 -2.08
N GLU A 70 -0.85 10.95 -2.16
CA GLU A 70 -0.96 12.07 -1.23
C GLU A 70 -2.35 12.72 -1.29
N ALA A 71 -2.90 12.91 -2.50
CA ALA A 71 -4.24 13.45 -2.69
C ALA A 71 -5.33 12.57 -2.08
N VAL A 72 -5.16 11.24 -2.08
CA VAL A 72 -6.07 10.31 -1.41
C VAL A 72 -5.97 10.46 0.12
N VAL A 73 -4.75 10.52 0.67
CA VAL A 73 -4.54 10.72 2.11
C VAL A 73 -5.16 12.04 2.58
N ARG A 74 -4.93 13.16 1.88
CA ARG A 74 -5.53 14.48 2.19
C ARG A 74 -7.06 14.48 2.21
N ARG A 75 -7.70 13.59 1.45
CA ARG A 75 -9.16 13.41 1.46
C ARG A 75 -9.63 12.56 2.64
N LEU A 76 -8.85 11.52 2.99
CA LEU A 76 -9.18 10.56 4.03
C LEU A 76 -8.89 11.07 5.44
N GLU A 77 -7.80 11.81 5.65
CA GLU A 77 -7.32 12.26 6.97
C GLU A 77 -8.36 13.07 7.76
N LYS A 78 -9.34 13.67 7.06
CA LYS A 78 -10.45 14.41 7.65
C LYS A 78 -11.49 13.53 8.34
N TRP A 79 -11.53 12.24 8.02
CA TRP A 79 -12.59 11.31 8.41
C TRP A 79 -12.05 10.03 9.03
N HIS A 80 -10.79 9.69 8.76
CA HIS A 80 -10.18 8.43 9.11
C HIS A 80 -8.68 8.58 9.27
N TYR A 81 -8.03 7.73 10.07
CA TYR A 81 -6.58 7.77 10.20
C TYR A 81 -5.92 7.39 8.87
N ALA A 82 -5.28 8.37 8.24
CA ALA A 82 -4.57 8.23 6.98
C ALA A 82 -3.26 9.02 7.04
N THR A 83 -2.15 8.39 6.66
CA THR A 83 -0.83 9.03 6.63
C THR A 83 -0.11 8.75 5.30
N PHE A 84 0.78 9.66 4.91
CA PHE A 84 1.59 9.57 3.71
C PHE A 84 3.08 9.63 4.08
N ARG A 85 3.90 8.74 3.51
CA ARG A 85 5.34 8.61 3.81
C ARG A 85 6.12 8.40 2.53
N ILE A 86 7.35 8.93 2.51
CA ILE A 86 8.32 8.76 1.44
C ILE A 86 9.52 7.99 1.97
N VAL A 87 9.89 6.90 1.28
CA VAL A 87 11.13 6.17 1.49
C VAL A 87 12.19 6.79 0.58
N LEU A 88 13.20 7.42 1.17
CA LEU A 88 14.27 8.06 0.39
C LEU A 88 15.12 7.01 -0.33
N LEU A 89 15.74 7.43 -1.44
CA LEU A 89 16.63 6.60 -2.26
C LEU A 89 15.96 5.30 -2.78
N ALA A 90 14.64 5.32 -2.94
CA ALA A 90 13.86 4.19 -3.45
C ALA A 90 12.96 4.62 -4.61
N GLY A 91 12.77 3.74 -5.61
CA GLY A 91 11.77 3.89 -6.66
C GLY A 91 10.48 3.18 -6.28
N HIS A 92 9.85 2.50 -7.24
CA HIS A 92 8.56 1.85 -7.04
C HIS A 92 8.58 0.71 -6.01
N GLN A 93 9.67 -0.06 -5.99
CA GLN A 93 9.79 -1.25 -5.16
C GLN A 93 10.51 -0.92 -3.85
N VAL A 94 9.87 -0.06 -3.04
CA VAL A 94 10.48 0.58 -1.87
C VAL A 94 11.17 -0.36 -0.89
N PHE A 95 10.60 -1.54 -0.66
CA PHE A 95 11.14 -2.55 0.27
C PHE A 95 12.39 -3.26 -0.28
N MET A 96 12.62 -3.24 -1.59
CA MET A 96 13.83 -3.80 -2.21
C MET A 96 14.92 -2.75 -2.37
N ASP A 97 14.54 -1.53 -2.77
CA ASP A 97 15.51 -0.47 -3.05
C ASP A 97 16.15 0.07 -1.77
N ASN A 98 15.36 0.24 -0.70
CA ASN A 98 15.87 0.69 0.60
C ASN A 98 15.15 -0.04 1.76
N PRO A 99 15.48 -1.32 2.00
CA PRO A 99 14.80 -2.15 2.99
C PRO A 99 14.94 -1.61 4.42
N VAL A 100 16.06 -0.95 4.73
CA VAL A 100 16.33 -0.42 6.07
C VAL A 100 15.37 0.72 6.40
N ASP A 101 15.29 1.74 5.54
CA ASP A 101 14.40 2.87 5.76
C ASP A 101 12.93 2.45 5.62
N PHE A 102 12.62 1.57 4.67
CA PHE A 102 11.27 1.03 4.54
C PHE A 102 10.79 0.37 5.84
N ASN A 103 11.60 -0.53 6.42
CA ASN A 103 11.24 -1.22 7.66
C ASN A 103 11.07 -0.24 8.82
N GLN A 104 11.97 0.74 8.94
CA GLN A 104 11.91 1.76 9.99
C GLN A 104 10.62 2.59 9.88
N ILE A 105 10.28 3.06 8.68
CA ILE A 105 9.06 3.85 8.43
C ILE A 105 7.80 3.03 8.73
N VAL A 106 7.78 1.72 8.41
CA VAL A 106 6.65 0.84 8.74
C VAL A 106 6.47 0.73 10.26
N ILE A 107 7.55 0.52 11.00
CA ILE A 107 7.51 0.43 12.48
C ILE A 107 7.01 1.75 13.07
N GLU A 108 7.54 2.88 12.58
CA GLU A 108 7.13 4.21 13.02
C GLU A 108 5.65 4.48 12.75
N ALA A 109 5.15 4.14 11.56
CA ALA A 109 3.74 4.32 11.20
C ALA A 109 2.80 3.54 12.12
N VAL A 110 3.19 2.31 12.52
CA VAL A 110 2.43 1.50 13.47
C VAL A 110 2.41 2.17 14.85
N HIS A 111 3.56 2.52 15.39
CA HIS A 111 3.65 3.15 16.72
C HIS A 111 2.99 4.54 16.78
N GLU A 112 3.00 5.29 15.69
CA GLU A 112 2.27 6.55 15.57
C GLU A 112 0.76 6.33 15.61
N HIS A 113 0.26 5.30 14.92
CA HIS A 113 -1.15 4.96 14.97
C HIS A 113 -1.58 4.51 16.36
N GLU A 114 -0.81 3.62 17.00
CA GLU A 114 -1.08 3.14 18.35
C GLU A 114 -1.17 4.31 19.35
N ARG A 115 -0.25 5.27 19.25
CA ARG A 115 -0.28 6.49 20.07
C ARG A 115 -1.52 7.34 19.76
N ALA A 116 -1.81 7.62 18.49
CA ALA A 116 -2.98 8.41 18.11
C ALA A 116 -4.29 7.77 18.58
N ALA A 117 -4.39 6.44 18.53
CA ALA A 117 -5.52 5.68 19.06
C ALA A 117 -5.63 5.78 20.59
N ALA A 118 -4.49 5.73 21.30
CA ALA A 118 -4.46 5.84 22.76
C ALA A 118 -4.84 7.23 23.29
N PHE A 119 -4.52 8.31 22.55
CA PHE A 119 -4.82 9.69 22.96
C PHE A 119 -6.21 10.19 22.58
N GLY A 120 -7.01 9.39 21.85
CA GLY A 120 -8.38 9.76 21.47
C GLY A 120 -8.45 10.86 20.40
N ASP A 121 -7.36 11.12 19.68
CA ASP A 121 -7.26 12.14 18.62
C ASP A 121 -7.95 11.70 17.31
N LEU A 122 -8.61 10.53 17.31
CA LEU A 122 -9.26 9.96 16.13
C LEU A 122 -10.78 10.20 16.14
N PRO A 123 -11.39 10.54 14.99
CA PRO A 123 -12.85 10.62 14.89
C PRO A 123 -13.48 9.27 15.23
N SER A 124 -14.50 9.28 16.08
CA SER A 124 -15.16 8.12 16.66
C SER A 124 -15.95 7.31 15.61
N SER A 125 -15.26 6.47 14.84
CA SER A 125 -15.89 5.41 14.06
C SER A 125 -15.73 4.07 14.80
N GLY A 126 -16.84 3.35 14.92
CA GLY A 126 -17.06 2.23 15.84
C GLY A 126 -15.95 1.19 15.97
N MET A 127 -15.77 0.72 17.22
CA MET A 127 -15.21 -0.56 17.65
C MET A 127 -14.13 -1.16 16.73
N VAL A 128 -12.90 -0.69 16.89
CA VAL A 128 -11.74 -1.15 16.11
C VAL A 128 -11.16 -2.42 16.75
N CYS A 129 -11.10 -3.50 15.97
CA CYS A 129 -10.35 -4.71 16.28
C CYS A 129 -8.86 -4.35 16.44
N SER A 130 -8.24 -4.80 17.53
CA SER A 130 -6.99 -4.22 18.08
C SER A 130 -5.79 -4.10 17.15
N VAL A 131 -5.68 -4.86 16.04
CA VAL A 131 -4.59 -4.65 15.06
C VAL A 131 -5.03 -5.15 13.69
N CYS A 132 -5.55 -4.27 12.83
CA CYS A 132 -5.77 -4.59 11.42
C CYS A 132 -5.10 -3.49 10.58
N LEU A 133 -3.78 -3.57 10.42
CA LEU A 133 -3.01 -2.65 9.59
C LEU A 133 -3.15 -3.10 8.13
N ARG A 134 -3.74 -2.28 7.26
CA ARG A 134 -3.60 -2.47 5.82
C ARG A 134 -2.53 -1.53 5.29
N LEU A 135 -1.36 -2.10 5.05
CA LEU A 135 -0.29 -1.42 4.35
C LEU A 135 -0.59 -1.49 2.84
N TYR A 136 -0.87 -0.34 2.25
CA TYR A 136 -1.02 -0.23 0.80
C TYR A 136 0.31 0.24 0.23
N ILE A 137 1.20 -0.71 -0.05
CA ILE A 137 2.34 -0.48 -0.94
C ILE A 137 1.79 -0.68 -2.34
N VAL A 138 1.73 0.38 -3.14
CA VAL A 138 1.23 0.23 -4.50
C VAL A 138 2.27 -0.58 -5.28
N GLY A 139 1.96 -1.85 -5.55
CA GLY A 139 2.86 -2.83 -6.16
C GLY A 139 2.99 -4.15 -5.38
N VAL A 140 2.75 -4.17 -4.06
CA VAL A 140 2.74 -5.40 -3.23
C VAL A 140 1.65 -5.26 -2.15
N PHE A 141 0.58 -6.04 -2.27
CA PHE A 141 -0.40 -6.18 -1.19
C PHE A 141 0.22 -7.01 -0.06
N LEU A 142 0.83 -6.35 0.93
CA LEU A 142 1.28 -7.03 2.14
C LEU A 142 0.11 -7.17 3.12
N PHE A 143 -0.63 -8.27 3.02
CA PHE A 143 -1.60 -8.67 4.05
C PHE A 143 -0.84 -9.28 5.24
N LEU A 144 -0.54 -8.48 6.25
CA LEU A 144 -0.16 -8.98 7.57
C LEU A 144 -1.44 -9.27 8.37
N GLY A 145 -2.10 -10.37 8.02
CA GLY A 145 -3.20 -10.93 8.82
C GLY A 145 -2.64 -11.98 9.78
N LEU A 146 -2.43 -11.62 11.05
CA LEU A 146 -2.28 -12.61 12.11
C LEU A 146 -3.67 -13.20 12.38
N LEU A 147 -3.80 -14.47 12.05
CA LEU A 147 -4.91 -15.33 12.40
C LEU A 147 -5.03 -15.37 13.93
N SER A 148 -6.08 -14.77 14.48
CA SER A 148 -6.59 -15.13 15.80
C SER A 148 -8.11 -15.07 15.77
N MET A 149 -8.70 -16.04 15.09
CA MET A 149 -10.03 -16.53 15.47
C MET A 149 -9.80 -17.47 16.66
N MET A 150 -10.21 -17.04 17.84
CA MET A 150 -10.86 -17.82 18.92
C MET A 150 -11.21 -16.87 20.07
#